data_AF-A0A644U2X5-F1
#
_entry.id   AF-A0A644U2X5-F1
#
_cell.length_a   1.000
_cell.length_b   1.000
_cell.length_c   1.000
_cell.angle_alpha   90.00
_cell.angle_beta   90.00
_cell.angle_gamma   90.00
#
_symmetry.space_group_name_H-M   'P 1'
#
loop_
_entity.id
_entity.type
_entity.pdbx_description
1 polymer ?
#
loop_
_entity_poly.entity_id
_entity_poly.type
_entity_poly.pdbx_seq_one_letter_code
_entity_poly.pdbx_strand_id
1 'polypeptide(L)'
;MKNRLFFLIFLSINLFADENLAQKLIKAYPNFLKEYSNNQIIWNDDTKMIFDEKKKYKSYEDTLNNASLKEQLTTKYIKVKENKSYIPNFNEDAGRARFEPFFQKMYGKTQKEVEKNLVKIKWLPKSQNKTLAVTKINDVDKKLEAISNELENLPLDLKKYVLNPSGVYNYRKISRTNRLSVHSFGIAIDINLDFSNYWQWDEKDGKIEYKNKIPLEIVEIFEKYGFIWGGRWYHFDTMHFEYRPELLVD
;
A
#
# COMPACT_ATOMS: atom_id res chain seq x y z
N MET A 1 -31.92 -7.04 -31.94
CA MET A 1 -30.47 -7.15 -32.25
C MET A 1 -29.60 -6.05 -31.65
N LYS A 2 -30.08 -4.80 -31.44
CA LYS A 2 -29.28 -3.71 -30.84
C LYS A 2 -28.82 -3.96 -29.38
N ASN A 3 -29.62 -4.64 -28.54
CA ASN A 3 -29.26 -4.88 -27.13
C ASN A 3 -28.19 -5.96 -26.91
N ARG A 4 -28.02 -6.92 -27.85
CA ARG A 4 -26.99 -7.96 -27.75
C ARG A 4 -25.59 -7.41 -28.04
N LEU A 5 -25.48 -6.45 -28.95
CA LEU A 5 -24.21 -5.84 -29.32
C LEU A 5 -23.64 -4.96 -28.19
N PHE A 6 -24.49 -4.17 -27.51
CA PHE A 6 -24.08 -3.39 -26.34
C PHE A 6 -23.64 -4.27 -25.16
N PHE A 7 -24.35 -5.36 -24.89
CA PHE A 7 -24.00 -6.26 -23.78
C PHE A 7 -22.65 -6.97 -24.00
N LEU A 8 -22.34 -7.35 -25.25
CA LEU A 8 -21.05 -7.96 -25.61
C LEU A 8 -19.89 -6.97 -25.47
N ILE A 9 -20.09 -5.69 -25.80
CA ILE A 9 -19.08 -4.63 -25.65
C ILE A 9 -18.79 -4.32 -24.18
N PHE A 10 -19.82 -4.22 -23.34
CA PHE A 10 -19.62 -4.00 -21.89
C PHE A 10 -18.94 -5.19 -21.21
N LEU A 11 -19.23 -6.42 -21.63
CA LEU A 11 -18.61 -7.62 -21.06
C LEU A 11 -17.12 -7.70 -21.43
N SER A 12 -16.75 -7.37 -22.66
CA SER A 12 -15.35 -7.38 -23.09
C SER A 12 -14.51 -6.30 -22.40
N ILE A 13 -15.04 -5.07 -22.25
CA ILE A 13 -14.32 -3.97 -21.58
C ILE A 13 -13.99 -4.32 -20.12
N ASN A 14 -14.92 -4.94 -19.39
CA ASN A 14 -14.68 -5.34 -18.00
C ASN A 14 -13.62 -6.45 -17.88
N LEU A 15 -13.62 -7.43 -18.80
CA LEU A 15 -12.59 -8.47 -18.85
C LEU A 15 -11.19 -7.90 -19.09
N PHE A 16 -11.06 -6.94 -20.02
CA PHE A 16 -9.78 -6.27 -20.29
C PHE A 16 -9.29 -5.41 -19.11
N ALA A 17 -10.21 -4.75 -18.39
CA ALA A 17 -9.85 -3.98 -17.19
C ALA A 17 -9.33 -4.89 -16.07
N ASP A 18 -10.02 -5.99 -15.79
CA ASP A 18 -9.61 -6.97 -14.78
C ASP A 18 -8.27 -7.61 -15.14
N GLU A 19 -8.07 -7.96 -16.42
CA GLU A 19 -6.79 -8.44 -16.91
C GLU A 19 -5.67 -7.42 -16.70
N ASN A 20 -5.89 -6.14 -17.01
CA ASN A 20 -4.89 -5.09 -16.78
C ASN A 20 -4.50 -4.99 -15.29
N LEU A 21 -5.48 -4.96 -14.39
CA LEU A 21 -5.25 -4.90 -12.94
C LEU A 21 -4.51 -6.17 -12.45
N ALA A 22 -4.92 -7.35 -12.92
CA ALA A 22 -4.24 -8.60 -12.58
C ALA A 22 -2.79 -8.63 -13.07
N GLN A 23 -2.51 -8.09 -14.27
CA GLN A 23 -1.14 -7.97 -14.77
C GLN A 23 -0.28 -7.03 -13.92
N LYS A 24 -0.85 -5.97 -13.33
CA LYS A 24 -0.12 -5.13 -12.37
C LYS A 24 0.34 -5.91 -11.14
N LEU A 25 -0.49 -6.80 -10.59
CA LEU A 25 -0.07 -7.70 -9.51
C LEU A 25 1.11 -8.57 -9.94
N ILE A 26 1.00 -9.24 -11.09
CA ILE A 26 2.04 -10.17 -11.58
C ILE A 26 3.36 -9.44 -11.79
N LYS A 27 3.34 -8.27 -12.45
CA LYS A 27 4.52 -7.42 -12.64
C LYS A 27 5.14 -6.97 -11.31
N ALA A 28 4.32 -6.68 -10.32
CA ALA A 28 4.75 -6.17 -9.02
C ALA A 28 5.34 -7.25 -8.10
N TYR A 29 4.92 -8.51 -8.28
CA TYR A 29 5.31 -9.65 -7.43
C TYR A 29 5.79 -10.87 -8.25
N PRO A 30 6.79 -10.73 -9.14
CA PRO A 30 7.17 -11.78 -10.11
C PRO A 30 7.74 -13.05 -9.45
N ASN A 31 8.31 -12.92 -8.24
CA ASN A 31 8.81 -14.06 -7.48
C ASN A 31 7.70 -14.91 -6.85
N PHE A 32 6.47 -14.39 -6.78
CA PHE A 32 5.33 -15.05 -6.14
C PHE A 32 4.21 -15.41 -7.11
N LEU A 33 4.02 -14.60 -8.15
CA LEU A 33 2.89 -14.71 -9.08
C LEU A 33 3.36 -15.10 -10.47
N LYS A 34 2.65 -16.06 -11.05
CA LYS A 34 2.97 -16.69 -12.33
C LYS A 34 2.17 -16.08 -13.47
N GLU A 35 0.85 -16.11 -13.36
CA GLU A 35 -0.06 -15.66 -14.41
C GLU A 35 -1.47 -15.37 -13.89
N TYR A 36 -2.29 -14.78 -14.76
CA TYR A 36 -3.71 -14.58 -14.56
C TYR A 36 -4.48 -15.37 -15.61
N SER A 37 -5.43 -16.20 -15.19
CA SER A 37 -6.26 -16.98 -16.09
C SER A 37 -7.63 -17.26 -15.47
N ASN A 38 -8.69 -17.18 -16.27
CA ASN A 38 -10.05 -17.54 -15.86
C ASN A 38 -10.50 -16.90 -14.53
N ASN A 39 -10.27 -15.59 -14.35
CA ASN A 39 -10.58 -14.86 -13.12
C ASN A 39 -9.80 -15.35 -11.87
N GLN A 40 -8.60 -15.89 -12.07
CA GLN A 40 -7.73 -16.37 -11.01
C GLN A 40 -6.30 -15.85 -11.17
N ILE A 41 -5.71 -15.40 -10.08
CA ILE A 41 -4.26 -15.24 -9.95
C ILE A 41 -3.67 -16.59 -9.60
N ILE A 42 -2.68 -17.02 -10.38
CA ILE A 42 -1.93 -18.26 -10.18
C ILE A 42 -0.58 -17.91 -9.57
N TRP A 43 -0.27 -18.53 -8.44
CA TRP A 43 0.99 -18.37 -7.73
C TRP A 43 2.06 -19.30 -8.32
N ASN A 44 3.33 -19.02 -8.04
CA ASN A 44 4.44 -19.86 -8.51
C ASN A 44 4.45 -21.28 -7.90
N ASP A 45 3.69 -21.50 -6.82
CA ASP A 45 3.43 -22.83 -6.25
C ASP A 45 2.16 -23.51 -6.80
N ASP A 46 1.65 -23.00 -7.94
CA ASP A 46 0.44 -23.43 -8.65
C ASP A 46 -0.88 -23.31 -7.86
N THR A 47 -0.85 -22.77 -6.63
CA THR A 47 -2.09 -22.42 -5.92
C THR A 47 -2.75 -21.20 -6.55
N LYS A 48 -4.07 -21.05 -6.34
CA LYS A 48 -4.90 -20.06 -7.03
C LYS A 48 -5.69 -19.21 -6.05
N MET A 49 -5.89 -17.95 -6.41
CA MET A 49 -6.80 -17.03 -5.72
C MET A 49 -7.77 -16.43 -6.73
N ILE A 50 -9.05 -16.33 -6.36
CA ILE A 50 -10.06 -15.66 -7.19
C ILE A 50 -9.74 -14.17 -7.24
N PHE A 51 -9.70 -13.60 -8.43
CA PHE A 51 -9.36 -12.18 -8.63
C PHE A 51 -10.55 -11.27 -8.32
N ASP A 52 -11.68 -11.49 -8.99
CA ASP A 52 -12.95 -10.79 -8.74
C ASP A 52 -14.00 -11.78 -8.22
N GLU A 53 -14.38 -11.64 -6.94
CA GLU A 53 -15.45 -12.45 -6.33
C GLU A 53 -16.87 -11.97 -6.69
N LYS A 54 -17.00 -10.90 -7.49
CA LYS A 54 -18.25 -10.26 -7.92
C LYS A 54 -19.15 -9.89 -6.74
N LYS A 55 -18.52 -9.51 -5.63
CA LYS A 55 -19.18 -9.07 -4.41
C LYS A 55 -19.91 -7.76 -4.65
N LYS A 56 -21.05 -7.59 -3.97
CA LYS A 56 -21.74 -6.31 -3.84
C LYS A 56 -21.43 -5.73 -2.47
N TYR A 57 -20.86 -4.53 -2.45
CA TYR A 57 -20.52 -3.83 -1.22
C TYR A 57 -21.65 -2.88 -0.82
N LYS A 58 -22.06 -2.94 0.43
CA LYS A 58 -23.16 -2.14 0.98
C LYS A 58 -22.72 -0.73 1.39
N SER A 59 -21.42 -0.55 1.66
CA SER A 59 -20.83 0.71 2.09
C SER A 59 -19.32 0.74 1.82
N TYR A 60 -18.71 1.90 2.04
CA TYR A 60 -17.25 2.04 2.00
C TYR A 60 -16.56 1.17 3.05
N GLU A 61 -17.08 1.15 4.28
CA GLU A 61 -16.55 0.29 5.35
C GLU A 61 -16.71 -1.21 5.03
N ASP A 62 -17.79 -1.59 4.36
CA ASP A 62 -17.97 -2.96 3.87
C ASP A 62 -16.92 -3.31 2.80
N THR A 63 -16.61 -2.38 1.90
CA THR A 63 -15.51 -2.53 0.92
C THR A 63 -14.18 -2.73 1.63
N LEU A 64 -13.88 -1.90 2.63
CA LEU A 64 -12.65 -1.98 3.40
C LEU A 64 -12.47 -3.30 4.15
N ASN A 65 -13.57 -3.90 4.62
CA ASN A 65 -13.55 -5.14 5.41
C ASN A 65 -13.61 -6.42 4.57
N ASN A 66 -14.16 -6.36 3.34
CA ASN A 66 -14.46 -7.55 2.54
C ASN A 66 -13.84 -7.55 1.13
N ALA A 67 -12.93 -6.60 0.85
CA ALA A 67 -12.25 -6.41 -0.44
C ALA A 67 -11.72 -7.72 -1.05
N SER A 68 -11.90 -7.90 -2.35
CA SER A 68 -11.19 -8.92 -3.13
C SER A 68 -9.85 -8.39 -3.67
N LEU A 69 -9.12 -9.21 -4.44
CA LEU A 69 -7.91 -8.77 -5.15
C LEU A 69 -8.21 -7.61 -6.12
N LYS A 70 -9.39 -7.61 -6.76
CA LYS A 70 -9.83 -6.49 -7.61
C LYS A 70 -10.00 -5.21 -6.81
N GLU A 71 -10.77 -5.23 -5.71
CA GLU A 71 -11.00 -4.03 -4.89
C GLU A 71 -9.72 -3.45 -4.31
N GLN A 72 -8.70 -4.27 -4.06
CA GLN A 72 -7.38 -3.82 -3.63
C GLN A 72 -6.70 -2.89 -4.65
N LEU A 73 -7.06 -2.99 -5.93
CA LEU A 73 -6.44 -2.28 -7.07
C LEU A 73 -7.36 -1.25 -7.72
N THR A 74 -8.67 -1.26 -7.42
CA THR A 74 -9.67 -0.45 -8.12
C THR A 74 -9.40 1.06 -7.99
N THR A 75 -8.96 1.53 -6.83
CA THR A 75 -8.63 2.94 -6.63
C THR A 75 -7.21 3.23 -7.11
N LYS A 76 -7.09 4.01 -8.18
CA LYS A 76 -5.79 4.42 -8.73
C LYS A 76 -5.01 5.26 -7.71
N TYR A 77 -3.74 4.93 -7.51
CA TYR A 77 -2.80 5.78 -6.78
C TYR A 77 -2.25 6.87 -7.72
N ILE A 78 -2.29 8.14 -7.30
CA ILE A 78 -1.75 9.28 -8.06
C ILE A 78 -0.36 9.64 -7.51
N LYS A 79 0.69 9.33 -8.28
CA LYS A 79 2.09 9.63 -7.92
C LYS A 79 2.32 11.14 -7.80
N VAL A 80 3.31 11.55 -7.00
CA VAL A 80 3.77 12.96 -6.94
C VAL A 80 4.10 13.51 -8.32
N LYS A 81 4.79 12.71 -9.15
CA LYS A 81 5.16 13.10 -10.51
C LYS A 81 3.99 13.27 -11.45
N GLU A 82 2.87 12.59 -11.19
CA GLU A 82 1.64 12.76 -11.99
C GLU A 82 0.90 14.04 -11.62
N ASN A 83 0.78 14.34 -10.32
CA ASN A 83 0.15 15.58 -9.86
C ASN A 83 0.62 15.96 -8.43
N LYS A 84 1.45 17.00 -8.34
CA LYS A 84 1.99 17.51 -7.07
C LYS A 84 0.92 18.09 -6.13
N SER A 85 -0.10 18.74 -6.69
CA SER A 85 -1.17 19.41 -5.94
C SER A 85 -2.42 18.55 -5.72
N TYR A 86 -2.32 17.24 -6.00
CA TYR A 86 -3.45 16.34 -5.90
C TYR A 86 -3.92 16.16 -4.45
N ILE A 87 -5.22 16.39 -4.25
CA ILE A 87 -5.95 16.15 -3.00
C ILE A 87 -6.98 15.06 -3.31
N PRO A 88 -7.01 13.94 -2.56
CA PRO A 88 -7.95 12.86 -2.83
C PRO A 88 -9.41 13.28 -2.61
N ASN A 89 -10.31 12.81 -3.46
CA ASN A 89 -11.75 13.00 -3.31
C ASN A 89 -12.31 12.13 -2.18
N PHE A 90 -13.58 12.34 -1.81
CA PHE A 90 -14.25 11.55 -0.77
C PHE A 90 -14.08 10.03 -0.98
N ASN A 91 -13.54 9.35 0.04
CA ASN A 91 -13.21 7.90 0.03
C ASN A 91 -12.21 7.45 -1.04
N GLU A 92 -11.46 8.38 -1.65
CA GLU A 92 -10.38 8.05 -2.56
C GLU A 92 -9.12 7.68 -1.76
N ASP A 93 -9.00 6.38 -1.49
CA ASP A 93 -8.05 5.82 -0.53
C ASP A 93 -7.27 4.65 -1.14
N ALA A 94 -6.48 4.94 -2.18
CA ALA A 94 -5.72 3.95 -2.93
C ALA A 94 -4.90 3.03 -2.01
N GLY A 95 -5.25 1.73 -2.00
CA GLY A 95 -4.59 0.72 -1.17
C GLY A 95 -5.17 0.51 0.23
N ARG A 96 -6.13 1.30 0.72
CA ARG A 96 -6.76 1.03 2.05
C ARG A 96 -7.68 -0.20 2.03
N ALA A 97 -8.32 -0.50 0.90
CA ALA A 97 -8.97 -1.78 0.64
C ALA A 97 -7.89 -2.84 0.39
N ARG A 98 -7.91 -3.94 1.15
CA ARG A 98 -6.84 -4.96 1.12
C ARG A 98 -7.47 -6.34 1.21
N PHE A 99 -7.04 -7.24 0.34
CA PHE A 99 -7.37 -8.65 0.46
C PHE A 99 -6.34 -9.33 1.37
N GLU A 100 -6.61 -9.34 2.68
CA GLU A 100 -5.67 -9.84 3.70
C GLU A 100 -5.07 -11.24 3.40
N PRO A 101 -5.82 -12.23 2.88
CA PRO A 101 -5.27 -13.54 2.52
C PRO A 101 -4.10 -13.49 1.53
N PHE A 102 -4.06 -12.49 0.63
CA PHE A 102 -2.94 -12.28 -0.29
C PHE A 102 -1.65 -11.96 0.45
N PHE A 103 -1.70 -11.01 1.39
CA PHE A 103 -0.56 -10.63 2.21
C PHE A 103 -0.15 -11.74 3.17
N GLN A 104 -1.11 -12.44 3.79
CA GLN A 104 -0.83 -13.58 4.66
C GLN A 104 -0.07 -14.69 3.91
N LYS A 105 -0.49 -15.02 2.69
CA LYS A 105 0.20 -16.05 1.88
C LYS A 105 1.63 -15.62 1.52
N MET A 106 1.85 -14.34 1.26
CA MET A 106 3.14 -13.81 0.83
C MET A 106 4.13 -13.61 1.99
N TYR A 107 3.67 -13.02 3.10
CA TYR A 107 4.53 -12.53 4.18
C TYR A 107 4.47 -13.37 5.46
N GLY A 108 3.43 -14.20 5.62
CA GLY A 108 3.18 -15.05 6.79
C GLY A 108 1.75 -14.92 7.31
N LYS A 109 1.12 -16.05 7.63
CA LYS A 109 -0.27 -16.10 8.12
C LYS A 109 -0.37 -15.86 9.63
N THR A 110 0.69 -16.18 10.36
CA THR A 110 0.76 -16.00 11.81
C THR A 110 1.90 -15.05 12.18
N GLN A 111 1.82 -14.44 13.37
CA GLN A 111 2.89 -13.59 13.90
C GLN A 111 4.27 -14.29 13.83
N LYS A 112 4.33 -15.55 14.26
CA LYS A 112 5.56 -16.36 14.22
C LYS A 112 6.08 -16.58 12.81
N GLU A 113 5.21 -16.75 11.82
CA GLU A 113 5.62 -16.88 10.42
C GLU A 113 6.16 -15.56 9.87
N VAL A 114 5.52 -14.44 10.19
CA VAL A 114 6.04 -13.12 9.79
C VAL A 114 7.39 -12.85 10.43
N GLU A 115 7.55 -13.09 11.73
CA GLU A 115 8.78 -12.80 12.47
C GLU A 115 10.00 -13.56 11.93
N LYS A 116 9.81 -14.75 11.36
CA LYS A 116 10.88 -15.51 10.67
C LYS A 116 11.40 -14.83 9.40
N ASN A 117 10.59 -13.95 8.81
CA ASN A 117 10.92 -13.20 7.61
C ASN A 117 11.54 -11.83 7.93
N LEU A 118 11.53 -11.40 9.19
CA LEU A 118 12.09 -10.11 9.58
C LEU A 118 13.62 -10.16 9.70
N VAL A 119 14.25 -9.10 9.21
CA VAL A 119 15.67 -8.81 9.36
C VAL A 119 15.86 -7.42 9.97
N LYS A 120 17.04 -7.15 10.52
CA LYS A 120 17.37 -5.86 11.12
C LYS A 120 18.14 -5.01 10.12
N ILE A 121 17.66 -3.80 9.85
CA ILE A 121 18.36 -2.80 9.03
C ILE A 121 18.74 -1.57 9.87
N LYS A 122 19.62 -0.72 9.34
CA LYS A 122 19.98 0.58 9.94
C LYS A 122 19.30 1.73 9.19
N TRP A 123 18.39 2.42 9.88
CA TRP A 123 17.74 3.64 9.40
C TRP A 123 18.57 4.87 9.71
N LEU A 124 18.79 5.69 8.69
CA LEU A 124 19.65 6.87 8.70
C LEU A 124 20.98 6.57 9.42
N PRO A 125 21.83 5.68 8.86
CA PRO A 125 22.99 5.12 9.56
C PRO A 125 23.99 6.16 10.05
N LYS A 126 24.04 7.37 9.46
CA LYS A 126 24.93 8.45 9.90
C LYS A 126 24.23 9.40 10.87
N SER A 127 22.95 9.73 10.63
CA SER A 127 22.23 10.70 11.46
C SER A 127 21.58 10.12 12.72
N GLN A 128 21.14 8.86 12.70
CA GLN A 128 20.41 8.24 13.82
C GLN A 128 20.86 6.82 14.15
N ASN A 129 21.25 6.04 13.15
CA ASN A 129 21.64 4.64 13.27
C ASN A 129 20.59 3.77 13.99
N LYS A 130 19.30 4.10 13.79
CA LYS A 130 18.18 3.40 14.45
C LYS A 130 18.01 2.02 13.82
N THR A 131 17.82 1.00 14.65
CA THR A 131 17.60 -0.37 14.15
C THR A 131 16.11 -0.60 13.93
N LEU A 132 15.73 -1.01 12.73
CA LEU A 132 14.35 -1.34 12.37
C LEU A 132 14.23 -2.82 11.98
N ALA A 133 13.13 -3.46 12.34
CA ALA A 133 12.79 -4.82 11.91
C ALA A 133 11.88 -4.74 10.67
N VAL A 134 12.35 -5.29 9.54
CA VAL A 134 11.72 -5.18 8.22
C VAL A 134 11.66 -6.57 7.59
N THR A 135 10.63 -6.87 6.79
CA THR A 135 10.60 -8.14 6.06
C THR A 135 11.64 -8.19 4.95
N LYS A 136 12.31 -9.34 4.78
CA LYS A 136 13.19 -9.61 3.63
C LYS A 136 12.43 -10.00 2.36
N ILE A 137 11.15 -10.32 2.50
CA ILE A 137 10.30 -10.73 1.37
C ILE A 137 10.12 -9.56 0.41
N ASN A 138 10.20 -9.84 -0.89
CA ASN A 138 10.21 -8.83 -1.95
C ASN A 138 11.31 -7.77 -1.80
N ASP A 139 12.42 -8.09 -1.13
CA ASP A 139 13.55 -7.18 -0.88
C ASP A 139 13.13 -5.85 -0.22
N VAL A 140 12.09 -5.87 0.63
CA VAL A 140 11.58 -4.67 1.30
C VAL A 140 12.61 -4.08 2.26
N ASP A 141 13.39 -4.93 2.93
CA ASP A 141 14.58 -4.57 3.71
C ASP A 141 15.59 -3.76 2.89
N LYS A 142 16.00 -4.26 1.73
CA LYS A 142 16.96 -3.59 0.84
C LYS A 142 16.40 -2.29 0.28
N LYS A 143 15.10 -2.26 -0.04
CA LYS A 143 14.41 -1.04 -0.51
C LYS A 143 14.40 0.03 0.58
N LEU A 144 14.08 -0.33 1.83
CA LEU A 144 14.14 0.62 2.94
C LEU A 144 15.56 1.06 3.29
N GLU A 145 16.58 0.22 3.12
CA GLU A 145 17.99 0.63 3.21
C GLU A 145 18.35 1.64 2.10
N ALA A 146 17.89 1.43 0.88
CA ALA A 146 18.12 2.36 -0.23
C ALA A 146 17.41 3.71 0.00
N ILE A 147 16.14 3.68 0.42
CA ILE A 147 15.39 4.88 0.83
C ILE A 147 16.14 5.61 1.96
N SER A 148 16.53 4.89 3.02
CA SER A 148 17.29 5.42 4.16
C SER A 148 18.57 6.14 3.71
N ASN A 149 19.32 5.56 2.76
CA ASN A 149 20.54 6.15 2.24
C ASN A 149 20.28 7.41 1.39
N GLU A 150 19.20 7.48 0.62
CA GLU A 150 18.84 8.70 -0.10
C GLU A 150 18.41 9.81 0.86
N LEU A 151 17.58 9.48 1.85
CA LEU A 151 17.13 10.40 2.89
C LEU A 151 18.29 10.96 3.74
N GLU A 152 19.34 10.17 3.96
CA GLU A 152 20.56 10.61 4.65
C GLU A 152 21.25 11.79 3.95
N ASN A 153 21.09 11.92 2.64
CA ASN A 153 21.72 12.99 1.86
C ASN A 153 20.84 14.24 1.70
N LEU A 154 19.62 14.23 2.24
CA LEU A 154 18.75 15.40 2.23
C LEU A 154 19.28 16.50 3.17
N PRO A 155 19.02 17.79 2.85
CA PRO A 155 19.33 18.88 3.77
C PRO A 155 18.50 18.77 5.06
N LEU A 156 19.00 19.39 6.13
CA LEU A 156 18.50 19.16 7.50
C LEU A 156 17.03 19.56 7.69
N ASP A 157 16.57 20.58 6.97
CA ASP A 157 15.20 21.07 6.97
C ASP A 157 14.19 20.04 6.44
N LEU A 158 14.60 19.18 5.50
CA LEU A 158 13.83 18.03 5.03
C LEU A 158 14.10 16.78 5.90
N LYS A 159 15.34 16.57 6.32
CA LYS A 159 15.72 15.37 7.08
C LYS A 159 14.94 15.24 8.40
N LYS A 160 14.56 16.35 9.06
CA LYS A 160 13.79 16.32 10.32
C LYS A 160 12.50 15.49 10.27
N TYR A 161 11.86 15.41 9.10
CA TYR A 161 10.62 14.64 8.88
C TYR A 161 10.81 13.13 8.93
N VAL A 162 12.05 12.64 8.78
CA VAL A 162 12.38 11.20 8.73
C VAL A 162 13.28 10.76 9.89
N LEU A 163 13.68 11.71 10.75
CA LEU A 163 14.30 11.40 12.04
C LEU A 163 13.25 10.79 12.99
N ASN A 164 13.66 9.87 13.84
CA ASN A 164 12.84 9.23 14.88
C ASN A 164 11.58 8.58 14.30
N PRO A 165 11.70 7.66 13.32
CA PRO A 165 10.53 7.01 12.75
C PRO A 165 9.72 6.29 13.85
N SER A 166 8.40 6.43 13.80
CA SER A 166 7.47 5.86 14.78
C SER A 166 7.49 4.32 14.77
N GLY A 167 7.80 3.69 13.63
CA GLY A 167 8.10 2.26 13.59
C GLY A 167 7.92 1.60 12.22
N VAL A 168 8.28 0.31 12.14
CA VAL A 168 8.06 -0.54 10.96
C VAL A 168 7.20 -1.74 11.32
N TYR A 169 7.75 -2.71 12.05
CA TYR A 169 7.00 -3.91 12.44
C TYR A 169 6.24 -3.70 13.75
N ASN A 170 4.94 -3.99 13.71
CA ASN A 170 4.08 -4.09 14.89
C ASN A 170 2.89 -5.00 14.55
N TYR A 171 2.87 -6.21 15.12
CA TYR A 171 1.80 -7.19 14.86
C TYR A 171 0.53 -6.80 15.61
N ARG A 172 -0.37 -6.10 14.92
CA ARG A 172 -1.59 -5.54 15.52
C ARG A 172 -2.72 -5.40 14.51
N LYS A 173 -3.93 -5.34 15.03
CA LYS A 173 -5.09 -4.87 14.25
C LYS A 173 -5.04 -3.36 14.06
N ILE A 174 -5.69 -2.88 13.00
CA ILE A 174 -5.93 -1.45 12.81
C ILE A 174 -6.97 -0.99 13.85
N SER A 175 -6.73 0.17 14.46
CA SER A 175 -7.61 0.74 15.48
C SER A 175 -9.07 0.74 15.01
N ARG A 176 -9.99 0.30 15.90
CA ARG A 176 -11.44 0.21 15.65
C ARG A 176 -11.86 -0.75 14.53
N THR A 177 -10.99 -1.65 14.08
CA THR A 177 -11.32 -2.67 13.08
C THR A 177 -10.83 -4.06 13.51
N ASN A 178 -11.23 -5.09 12.77
CA ASN A 178 -10.69 -6.44 12.92
C ASN A 178 -9.57 -6.80 11.93
N ARG A 179 -9.20 -5.86 11.04
CA ARG A 179 -8.22 -6.07 9.97
C ARG A 179 -6.81 -5.97 10.51
N LEU A 180 -5.92 -6.81 10.02
CA LEU A 180 -4.51 -6.74 10.35
C LEU A 180 -3.88 -5.49 9.74
N SER A 181 -3.07 -4.78 10.52
CA SER A 181 -2.29 -3.64 10.01
C SER A 181 -1.19 -4.13 9.08
N VAL A 182 -0.87 -3.38 8.02
CA VAL A 182 0.27 -3.69 7.13
C VAL A 182 1.62 -3.67 7.85
N HIS A 183 1.74 -2.92 8.96
CA HIS A 183 2.89 -3.00 9.86
C HIS A 183 3.11 -4.41 10.40
N SER A 184 2.05 -5.21 10.51
CA SER A 184 2.13 -6.59 10.99
C SER A 184 2.86 -7.51 10.01
N PHE A 185 3.05 -7.10 8.76
CA PHE A 185 3.82 -7.84 7.76
C PHE A 185 5.25 -7.29 7.58
N GLY A 186 5.61 -6.21 8.29
CA GLY A 186 6.93 -5.56 8.17
C GLY A 186 7.14 -4.87 6.82
N ILE A 187 6.07 -4.47 6.14
CA ILE A 187 6.08 -3.83 4.81
C ILE A 187 5.72 -2.34 4.83
N ALA A 188 5.59 -1.75 6.02
CA ALA A 188 5.25 -0.35 6.19
C ALA A 188 6.20 0.33 7.15
N ILE A 189 6.36 1.65 7.01
CA ILE A 189 7.10 2.49 7.93
C ILE A 189 6.30 3.75 8.21
N ASP A 190 6.21 4.09 9.49
CA ASP A 190 5.76 5.41 9.93
C ASP A 190 7.02 6.25 10.20
N ILE A 191 7.16 7.38 9.51
CA ILE A 191 8.27 8.33 9.70
C ILE A 191 8.08 9.18 10.97
N ASN A 192 8.57 10.42 11.02
CA ASN A 192 8.50 11.23 12.23
C ASN A 192 7.05 11.68 12.51
N LEU A 193 6.50 11.22 13.64
CA LEU A 193 5.15 11.54 14.09
C LEU A 193 4.97 13.02 14.43
N ASP A 194 6.01 13.69 14.95
CA ASP A 194 5.92 15.10 15.39
C ASP A 194 5.69 16.06 14.21
N PHE A 195 6.03 15.62 13.00
CA PHE A 195 5.88 16.40 11.77
C PHE A 195 4.80 15.85 10.84
N SER A 196 3.89 15.01 11.35
CA SER A 196 2.81 14.43 10.58
C SER A 196 1.43 14.98 10.96
N ASN A 197 0.45 14.54 10.19
CA ASN A 197 -0.97 14.78 10.27
C ASN A 197 -1.71 13.45 10.06
N TYR A 198 -2.77 13.23 10.83
CA TYR A 198 -3.61 12.04 10.74
C TYR A 198 -5.09 12.44 10.81
N TRP A 199 -5.90 11.92 9.89
CA TRP A 199 -7.27 12.37 9.69
C TRP A 199 -8.14 12.30 10.95
N GLN A 200 -7.96 11.30 11.82
CA GLN A 200 -8.78 11.19 13.04
C GLN A 200 -8.44 12.25 14.10
N TRP A 201 -7.29 12.90 14.01
CA TRP A 201 -6.96 14.03 14.90
C TRP A 201 -7.68 15.30 14.47
N ASP A 202 -8.06 15.39 13.19
CA ASP A 202 -8.63 16.58 12.57
C ASP A 202 -10.12 16.41 12.22
N GLU A 203 -10.67 15.19 12.27
CA GLU A 203 -12.08 14.90 11.99
C GLU A 203 -13.01 15.64 12.96
N LYS A 204 -13.95 16.41 12.39
CA LYS A 204 -15.01 17.11 13.14
C LYS A 204 -16.33 16.95 12.42
N ASP A 205 -17.36 16.48 13.13
CA ASP A 205 -18.71 16.26 12.59
C ASP A 205 -18.76 15.47 11.26
N GLY A 206 -17.87 14.47 11.14
CA GLY A 206 -17.75 13.63 9.94
C GLY A 206 -17.09 14.32 8.73
N LYS A 207 -16.53 15.52 8.92
CA LYS A 207 -15.76 16.26 7.90
C LYS A 207 -14.27 16.14 8.18
N ILE A 208 -13.51 15.89 7.12
CA ILE A 208 -12.05 15.79 7.14
C ILE A 208 -11.51 16.90 6.25
N GLU A 209 -10.71 17.80 6.83
CA GLU A 209 -9.95 18.79 6.07
C GLU A 209 -8.55 18.23 5.80
N TYR A 210 -8.15 18.16 4.53
CA TYR A 210 -6.85 17.65 4.15
C TYR A 210 -5.71 18.51 4.71
N LYS A 211 -4.74 17.86 5.37
CA LYS A 211 -3.53 18.52 5.89
C LYS A 211 -2.31 17.69 5.59
N ASN A 212 -1.23 18.37 5.21
CA ASN A 212 0.06 17.75 5.02
C ASN A 212 1.19 18.70 5.41
N LYS A 213 2.22 18.15 6.05
CA LYS A 213 3.50 18.82 6.30
C LYS A 213 4.68 18.12 5.65
N ILE A 214 4.52 16.87 5.19
CA ILE A 214 5.60 16.06 4.63
C ILE A 214 6.02 16.61 3.27
N PRO A 215 7.30 16.97 3.08
CA PRO A 215 7.84 17.38 1.79
C PRO A 215 7.65 16.29 0.73
N LEU A 216 7.23 16.68 -0.47
CA LEU A 216 6.94 15.73 -1.54
C LEU A 216 8.21 15.05 -2.07
N GLU A 217 9.38 15.66 -1.88
CA GLU A 217 10.69 15.09 -2.20
C GLU A 217 10.93 13.78 -1.44
N ILE A 218 10.49 13.70 -0.17
CA ILE A 218 10.57 12.46 0.61
C ILE A 218 9.62 11.43 0.00
N VAL A 219 8.40 11.84 -0.36
CA VAL A 219 7.39 10.96 -0.95
C VAL A 219 7.89 10.38 -2.27
N GLU A 220 8.51 11.18 -3.14
CA GLU A 220 9.07 10.72 -4.42
C GLU A 220 10.17 9.67 -4.24
N ILE A 221 11.00 9.79 -3.19
CA ILE A 221 11.99 8.77 -2.84
C ILE A 221 11.29 7.45 -2.51
N PHE A 222 10.24 7.47 -1.67
CA PHE A 222 9.48 6.27 -1.35
C PHE A 222 8.77 5.65 -2.57
N GLU A 223 8.10 6.47 -3.39
CA GLU A 223 7.41 6.03 -4.61
C GLU A 223 8.37 5.34 -5.60
N LYS A 224 9.60 5.85 -5.74
CA LYS A 224 10.66 5.23 -6.56
C LYS A 224 10.95 3.78 -6.17
N TYR A 225 10.80 3.45 -4.89
CA TYR A 225 11.07 2.12 -4.34
C TYR A 225 9.80 1.28 -4.11
N GLY A 226 8.65 1.67 -4.68
CA GLY A 226 7.44 0.86 -4.63
C GLY A 226 6.57 1.09 -3.38
N PHE A 227 6.82 2.16 -2.62
CA PHE A 227 6.00 2.53 -1.47
C PHE A 227 4.96 3.58 -1.87
N ILE A 228 3.71 3.34 -1.51
CA ILE A 228 2.68 4.38 -1.54
C ILE A 228 2.69 5.16 -0.23
N TRP A 229 2.17 6.37 -0.28
CA TRP A 229 2.11 7.27 0.86
C TRP A 229 0.67 7.51 1.34
N GLY A 230 0.46 7.39 2.65
CA GLY A 230 -0.83 7.59 3.30
C GLY A 230 -1.36 9.02 3.23
N GLY A 231 -0.53 10.02 2.88
CA GLY A 231 -1.00 11.36 2.55
C GLY A 231 -1.68 11.51 1.18
N ARG A 232 -1.77 10.43 0.38
CA ARG A 232 -2.61 10.34 -0.84
C ARG A 232 -3.96 9.67 -0.59
N TRP A 233 -4.38 9.57 0.66
CA TRP A 233 -5.67 9.05 1.07
C TRP A 233 -6.59 10.19 1.49
N TYR A 234 -7.88 10.08 1.18
CA TYR A 234 -8.89 10.96 1.77
C TYR A 234 -8.83 10.88 3.30
N HIS A 235 -8.72 9.66 3.83
CA HIS A 235 -8.41 9.40 5.23
C HIS A 235 -6.90 9.41 5.45
N PHE A 236 -6.29 10.59 5.31
CA PHE A 236 -4.84 10.75 5.29
C PHE A 236 -4.14 10.26 6.56
N ASP A 237 -3.00 9.60 6.35
CA ASP A 237 -2.06 9.15 7.38
C ASP A 237 -0.64 9.52 6.91
N THR A 238 -0.24 10.77 7.15
CA THR A 238 0.91 11.35 6.44
C THR A 238 2.27 10.84 6.92
N MET A 239 2.36 10.23 8.10
CA MET A 239 3.57 9.52 8.50
C MET A 239 3.72 8.18 7.79
N HIS A 240 2.62 7.61 7.28
CA HIS A 240 2.57 6.23 6.85
C HIS A 240 3.01 6.03 5.41
N PHE A 241 3.92 5.09 5.21
CA PHE A 241 4.31 4.57 3.90
C PHE A 241 4.20 3.05 3.90
N GLU A 242 3.59 2.47 2.86
CA GLU A 242 3.47 1.02 2.73
C GLU A 242 3.93 0.53 1.35
N TYR A 243 4.67 -0.58 1.33
CA TYR A 243 5.15 -1.21 0.11
C TYR A 243 3.99 -1.84 -0.65
N ARG A 244 3.59 -1.20 -1.76
CA ARG A 244 2.45 -1.56 -2.61
C ARG A 244 2.80 -1.34 -4.09
N PRO A 245 3.83 -2.02 -4.60
CA PRO A 245 4.33 -1.84 -5.95
C PRO A 245 3.24 -2.02 -7.02
N GLU A 246 2.22 -2.84 -6.76
CA GLU A 246 1.13 -3.10 -7.71
C GLU A 246 0.28 -1.86 -8.03
N LEU A 247 0.34 -0.83 -7.18
CA LEU A 247 -0.36 0.44 -7.41
C LEU A 247 0.49 1.47 -8.17
N LEU A 248 1.77 1.17 -8.42
CA LEU A 248 2.75 2.10 -9.00
C LEU A 248 3.26 1.65 -10.37
N VAL A 249 3.14 0.35 -10.68
CA VAL A 249 3.49 -0.24 -11.98
C VAL A 249 2.47 0.12 -13.06
N ASP A 250 2.99 0.37 -14.26
CA ASP A 250 2.21 0.63 -15.48
C ASP A 250 1.93 -0.66 -16.27
#